data_AF-A0A419FRH1-F1
#
_entry.id   AF-A0A419FRH1-F1
#
_cell.length_a   1.000
_cell.length_b   1.000
_cell.length_c   1.000
_cell.angle_alpha   90.00
_cell.angle_beta   90.00
_cell.angle_gamma   90.00
#
_symmetry.space_group_name_H-M   'P 1'
#
loop_
_entity.id
_entity.type
_entity.pdbx_description
1 polymer ?
#
loop_
_entity_poly.entity_id
_entity_poly.type
_entity_poly.pdbx_seq_one_letter_code
_entity_poly.pdbx_strand_id
1 'polypeptide(L)'
;MAEKLSQEEFVKKAIVSLRKEGYKGIHTVYSGFNTAFKKYFDGEDPIKVTTQLAAEGKIVIRPVKGGVMLYLPEDAPQMKNAGEDALKKMGL
;
A
#
# COMPACT_ATOMS: atom_id res chain seq x y z
N MET A 1 -5.25 8.80 28.01
CA MET A 1 -6.04 8.53 26.78
C MET A 1 -5.05 8.14 25.70
N ALA A 2 -5.27 7.03 24.99
CA ALA A 2 -4.43 6.74 23.84
C ALA A 2 -4.77 7.74 22.74
N GLU A 3 -3.79 8.53 22.31
CA GLU A 3 -3.96 9.49 21.22
C GLU A 3 -4.33 8.75 19.93
N LYS A 4 -5.23 9.33 19.13
CA LYS A 4 -5.64 8.78 17.84
C LYS A 4 -4.40 8.74 16.94
N LEU A 5 -4.15 7.60 16.29
CA LEU A 5 -3.02 7.47 15.37
C LEU A 5 -3.14 8.52 14.26
N SER A 6 -2.01 9.08 13.87
CA SER A 6 -1.94 9.84 12.63
C SER A 6 -2.28 8.95 11.43
N GLN A 7 -2.66 9.57 10.31
CA GLN A 7 -2.91 8.85 9.06
C GLN A 7 -1.71 8.00 8.64
N GLU A 8 -0.51 8.54 8.74
CA GLU A 8 0.73 7.82 8.42
C GLU A 8 0.92 6.59 9.31
N GLU A 9 0.83 6.76 10.64
CA GLU A 9 1.00 5.66 11.57
C GLU A 9 -0.06 4.59 11.40
N PHE A 10 -1.32 5.00 11.18
CA PHE A 10 -2.40 4.08 10.91
C PHE A 10 -2.12 3.23 9.68
N VAL A 11 -1.68 3.85 8.57
CA VAL A 11 -1.39 3.13 7.32
C VAL A 11 -0.22 2.18 7.49
N LYS A 12 0.90 2.64 8.08
CA LYS A 12 2.07 1.79 8.34
C LYS A 12 1.72 0.60 9.24
N LYS A 13 0.97 0.85 10.32
CA LYS A 13 0.48 -0.20 11.21
C LYS A 13 -0.45 -1.18 10.50
N ALA A 14 -1.34 -0.69 9.64
CA ALA A 14 -2.24 -1.54 8.86
C ALA A 14 -1.46 -2.44 7.88
N ILE A 15 -0.43 -1.93 7.21
CA ILE A 15 0.42 -2.74 6.31
C ILE A 15 1.04 -3.92 7.08
N VAL A 16 1.60 -3.67 8.26
CA VAL A 16 2.25 -4.73 9.07
C VAL A 16 1.23 -5.67 9.70
N SER A 17 0.07 -5.16 10.13
CA SER A 17 -0.91 -5.95 10.88
C SER A 17 -1.85 -6.76 10.00
N LEU A 18 -2.13 -6.28 8.78
CA LEU A 18 -3.10 -6.90 7.86
C LEU A 18 -2.41 -7.70 6.74
N ARG A 19 -1.08 -7.65 6.61
CA ARG A 19 -0.36 -8.50 5.65
C ARG A 19 -0.46 -9.96 6.07
N LYS A 20 -0.68 -10.83 5.08
CA LYS A 20 -0.65 -12.28 5.27
C LYS A 20 0.80 -12.75 5.44
N GLU A 21 0.98 -13.88 6.11
CA GLU A 21 2.30 -14.51 6.24
C GLU A 21 2.95 -14.72 4.87
N GLY A 22 4.22 -14.36 4.74
CA GLY A 22 4.97 -14.40 3.49
C GLY A 22 4.73 -13.21 2.53
N TYR A 23 3.81 -12.29 2.85
CA TYR A 23 3.56 -11.10 2.04
C TYR A 23 4.14 -9.84 2.69
N LYS A 24 4.69 -8.96 1.85
CA LYS A 24 5.31 -7.70 2.28
C LYS A 24 4.37 -6.49 2.29
N GLY A 25 3.16 -6.64 1.76
CA GLY A 25 2.20 -5.55 1.63
C GLY A 25 0.76 -6.04 1.69
N ILE A 26 -0.18 -5.10 1.55
CA ILE A 26 -1.63 -5.36 1.66
C ILE A 26 -2.39 -4.84 0.46
N HIS A 27 -3.43 -5.56 0.03
CA HIS A 27 -4.37 -5.09 -0.99
C HIS A 27 -5.44 -4.23 -0.32
N THR A 28 -5.66 -3.00 -0.77
CA THR A 28 -6.56 -2.03 -0.09
C THR A 28 -8.00 -2.51 0.07
N VAL A 29 -8.51 -3.26 -0.91
CA VAL A 29 -9.85 -3.89 -0.86
C VAL A 29 -9.85 -5.17 -0.03
N TYR A 30 -9.08 -6.20 -0.43
CA TYR A 30 -9.14 -7.53 0.19
C TYR A 30 -8.64 -7.61 1.64
N SER A 31 -7.80 -6.67 2.08
CA SER A 31 -7.37 -6.58 3.48
C SER A 31 -8.42 -5.94 4.39
N GLY A 32 -9.50 -5.36 3.84
CA GLY A 32 -10.45 -4.55 4.59
C GLY A 32 -9.93 -3.16 4.98
N PHE A 33 -8.72 -2.78 4.52
CA PHE A 33 -8.08 -1.50 4.85
C PHE A 33 -8.98 -0.29 4.57
N ASN A 34 -9.63 -0.22 3.40
CA ASN A 34 -10.48 0.93 3.06
C ASN A 34 -11.63 1.13 4.06
N THR A 35 -12.29 0.03 4.46
CA THR A 35 -13.38 0.08 5.42
C THR A 35 -12.88 0.44 6.81
N ALA A 36 -11.74 -0.12 7.24
CA ALA A 36 -11.13 0.20 8.53
C ALA A 36 -10.68 1.67 8.60
N PHE A 37 -10.04 2.18 7.54
CA PHE A 37 -9.58 3.56 7.45
C PHE A 37 -10.73 4.54 7.56
N LYS A 38 -11.77 4.36 6.74
CA LYS A 38 -12.97 5.22 6.76
C LYS A 38 -13.65 5.22 8.13
N LYS A 39 -13.74 4.06 8.79
CA LYS A 39 -14.31 3.98 10.15
C LYS A 39 -13.44 4.68 11.19
N TYR A 40 -12.12 4.57 11.08
CA TYR A 40 -11.20 5.18 12.04
C TYR A 40 -11.14 6.71 11.90
N PHE A 41 -11.18 7.21 10.67
CA PHE A 41 -11.07 8.64 10.35
C PHE A 41 -12.40 9.25 9.88
N ASP A 42 -13.52 8.83 10.46
CA ASP A 42 -14.82 9.51 10.31
C ASP A 42 -15.26 9.78 8.85
N GLY A 43 -14.96 8.84 7.95
CA GLY A 43 -15.33 8.91 6.53
C GLY A 43 -14.28 9.54 5.62
N GLU A 44 -13.09 9.91 6.12
CA GLU A 44 -11.99 10.39 5.27
C GLU A 44 -11.68 9.44 4.11
N ASP A 45 -11.26 10.01 2.98
CA ASP A 45 -10.98 9.24 1.77
C ASP A 45 -9.60 8.56 1.85
N PRO A 46 -9.53 7.21 1.94
CA PRO A 46 -8.26 6.50 2.00
C PRO A 46 -7.43 6.68 0.72
N ILE A 47 -8.07 6.94 -0.43
CA ILE A 47 -7.34 7.11 -1.70
C ILE A 47 -6.53 8.40 -1.66
N LYS A 48 -7.17 9.52 -1.31
CA LYS A 48 -6.49 10.81 -1.14
C LYS A 48 -5.30 10.70 -0.19
N VAL A 49 -5.52 10.12 1.00
CA VAL A 49 -4.48 10.01 2.04
C VAL A 49 -3.33 9.13 1.60
N THR A 50 -3.61 7.92 1.10
CA THR A 50 -2.54 7.00 0.68
C THR A 50 -1.77 7.55 -0.52
N THR A 51 -2.44 8.21 -1.46
CA THR A 51 -1.78 8.88 -2.60
C THR A 51 -0.84 9.98 -2.13
N GLN A 52 -1.27 10.79 -1.16
CA GLN A 52 -0.42 11.83 -0.57
C GLN A 52 0.80 11.21 0.14
N LEU A 53 0.59 10.21 1.00
CA LEU A 53 1.68 9.52 1.70
C LEU A 53 2.66 8.85 0.73
N ALA A 54 2.18 8.34 -0.40
CA ALA A 54 3.03 7.78 -1.44
C ALA A 54 3.85 8.86 -2.16
N ALA A 55 3.26 10.03 -2.45
CA ALA A 55 3.97 11.17 -3.01
C ALA A 55 5.06 11.71 -2.05
N GLU A 56 4.81 11.63 -0.74
CA GLU A 56 5.77 11.96 0.32
C GLU A 56 6.84 10.85 0.53
N GLY A 57 6.75 9.72 -0.17
CA GLY A 57 7.69 8.59 -0.03
C GLY A 57 7.52 7.79 1.28
N LYS A 58 6.44 8.01 2.02
CA LYS A 58 6.17 7.36 3.31
C LYS A 58 5.66 5.93 3.17
N ILE A 59 5.03 5.64 2.03
CA ILE A 59 4.59 4.30 1.61
C ILE A 59 4.80 4.14 0.10
N VAL A 60 4.67 2.92 -0.40
CA VAL A 60 4.66 2.65 -1.84
C VAL A 60 3.30 2.10 -2.26
N ILE A 61 2.72 2.69 -3.30
CA ILE A 61 1.50 2.22 -3.95
C ILE A 61 1.88 1.50 -5.23
N ARG A 62 1.36 0.29 -5.41
CA ARG A 62 1.47 -0.45 -6.68
C ARG A 62 0.08 -0.77 -7.24
N PRO A 63 -0.25 -0.31 -8.46
CA PRO A 63 -1.50 -0.68 -9.10
C PRO A 63 -1.52 -2.18 -9.39
N VAL A 64 -2.68 -2.80 -9.14
CA VAL A 64 -2.94 -4.22 -9.41
C VAL A 64 -4.38 -4.38 -9.93
N LYS A 65 -4.73 -5.57 -10.42
CA LYS A 65 -6.11 -5.83 -10.85
C LYS A 65 -7.08 -5.68 -9.68
N GLY A 66 -8.03 -4.76 -9.79
CA GLY A 66 -9.08 -4.55 -8.79
C GLY A 66 -8.70 -3.64 -7.61
N GLY A 67 -7.57 -2.93 -7.67
CA GLY A 67 -7.21 -1.95 -6.65
C GLY A 67 -5.71 -1.63 -6.65
N VAL A 68 -5.18 -1.41 -5.44
CA VAL A 68 -3.75 -1.14 -5.25
C VAL A 68 -3.21 -1.96 -4.09
N MET A 69 -1.92 -2.27 -4.17
CA MET A 69 -1.14 -2.80 -3.06
C MET A 69 -0.40 -1.67 -2.35
N LEU A 70 -0.43 -1.67 -1.02
CA LEU A 70 0.34 -0.78 -0.17
C LEU A 70 1.52 -1.53 0.45
N TYR A 71 2.70 -0.91 0.44
CA TYR A 71 3.92 -1.42 1.05
C TYR A 71 4.60 -0.35 1.89
N LEU A 72 5.37 -0.78 2.89
CA LEU A 72 6.40 0.09 3.46
C LEU A 72 7.49 0.31 2.40
N PRO A 73 8.18 1.47 2.41
CA PRO A 73 9.21 1.77 1.41
C PRO A 73 10.31 0.70 1.32
N GLU A 74 10.75 0.17 2.46
CA GLU A 74 11.78 -0.87 2.56
C GLU A 74 11.33 -2.27 2.09
N ASP A 75 10.02 -2.52 2.11
CA ASP A 75 9.42 -3.82 1.81
C ASP A 75 8.85 -3.87 0.38
N ALA A 76 8.81 -2.73 -0.31
CA ALA A 76 8.28 -2.64 -1.66
C ALA A 76 9.12 -3.52 -2.61
N PRO A 77 8.48 -4.39 -3.42
CA PRO A 77 9.20 -5.17 -4.40
C PRO A 77 9.86 -4.22 -5.40
N GLN A 78 11.16 -4.38 -5.61
CA GLN A 78 11.87 -3.67 -6.67
C GLN A 78 11.13 -3.94 -7.99
N MET A 79 10.81 -2.88 -8.74
CA MET A 79 10.43 -3.04 -10.13
C MET A 79 11.64 -3.64 -10.82
N LYS A 80 11.64 -4.97 -11.00
CA LYS A 80 12.38 -5.56 -12.11
C LYS A 80 11.90 -4.79 -13.33
N ASN A 81 12.81 -4.18 -14.09
CA ASN A 81 12.48 -3.40 -15.28
C ASN A 81 11.67 -4.30 -16.20
N ALA A 82 10.34 -4.19 -16.09
CA ALA A 82 9.43 -5.12 -16.72
C ALA A 82 9.53 -4.99 -18.24
N GLY A 83 9.91 -3.80 -18.72
CA GLY A 83 10.32 -3.57 -20.10
C GLY A 83 11.54 -4.39 -20.49
N GLU A 84 12.65 -4.31 -19.74
CA GLU A 84 13.85 -5.09 -20.04
C GLU A 84 13.64 -6.61 -19.92
N ASP A 85 12.89 -7.07 -18.90
CA ASP A 85 12.56 -8.50 -18.75
C ASP A 85 11.61 -8.97 -19.87
N ALA A 86 10.68 -8.12 -20.32
CA ALA A 86 9.81 -8.40 -21.46
C ALA A 86 10.60 -8.44 -22.77
N LEU A 87 11.46 -7.45 -23.03
CA LEU A 87 12.33 -7.40 -24.21
C LEU A 87 13.21 -8.65 -24.28
N LYS A 88 13.85 -9.00 -23.15
CA LYS A 88 14.67 -10.21 -23.03
C LYS A 88 13.88 -11.50 -23.29
N LYS A 89 12.63 -11.59 -22.82
CA LYS A 89 11.73 -12.74 -23.11
C LYS A 89 11.24 -12.77 -24.56
N MET A 90 11.18 -11.61 -25.21
CA MET A 90 10.88 -11.49 -26.64
C MET A 90 12.11 -11.74 -27.53
N GLY A 91 13.30 -11.92 -26.94
CA GLY A 91 14.55 -12.10 -27.67
C GLY A 91 15.06 -10.83 -28.35
N LEU A 92 14.65 -9.65 -27.84
CA LEU A 92 15.04 -8.32 -28.31
C LEU A 92 16.13 -7.71 -27.42
#